data_AF-A0A651H7K1-F1
#
_entry.id   AF-A0A651H7K1-F1
#
_cell.length_a   1.000
_cell.length_b   1.000
_cell.length_c   1.000
_cell.angle_alpha   90.00
_cell.angle_beta   90.00
_cell.angle_gamma   90.00
#
_symmetry.space_group_name_H-M   'P 1'
#
loop_
_entity.id
_entity.type
_entity.pdbx_description
1 polymer ?
#
loop_
_entity_poly.entity_id
_entity_poly.type
_entity_poly.pdbx_seq_one_letter_code
_entity_poly.pdbx_strand_id
1 'polypeptide(L)'
;MEMRKRIMRRNLGLGGLLLAGLVLLGGCNMSLVNLTPETHPANPSNVYTLTLEVNHRSGAVDRESISPQVVIDGQMFPMSPAAVGENLFEFDYRLPPGRDRAAYYYLVRYDIVSDGRRHQREEHSAIHNLAVVNRYALSLEVDRAPAGSRVALVGRGFSRSDQVFVGGEPAETVFESPTSLAFFLPALPAGRTYQVTLRGAESTLNAGSIRIDEGRLRVVPESLSLTTGARRMLVFTLPSEAPPGGLLIPVTTDVPDSVIMPEVIVPAGSRSVNIPIEGGSPGSGNLYVEAAGFEEIIIPVTIRRGDS
;
A
#
# COMPACT_ATOMS: atom_id res chain seq x y z
N MET A 1 -49.65 -32.07 -53.07
CA MET A 1 -49.56 -31.06 -54.13
C MET A 1 -48.78 -29.90 -53.60
N GLU A 2 -47.70 -29.56 -54.29
CA GLU A 2 -46.61 -28.68 -53.89
C GLU A 2 -47.02 -27.31 -53.35
N MET A 3 -46.32 -26.92 -52.30
CA MET A 3 -45.90 -25.56 -51.99
C MET A 3 -45.24 -24.94 -53.22
N ARG A 4 -45.62 -23.71 -53.64
CA ARG A 4 -44.67 -22.61 -53.90
C ARG A 4 -45.22 -21.41 -54.66
N LYS A 5 -44.58 -20.29 -54.31
CA LYS A 5 -44.28 -19.07 -55.07
C LYS A 5 -45.43 -18.09 -55.23
N ARG A 6 -45.24 -16.78 -55.25
CA ARG A 6 -44.20 -15.78 -54.89
C ARG A 6 -44.66 -14.53 -55.68
N ILE A 7 -44.19 -13.36 -55.27
CA ILE A 7 -43.98 -12.16 -56.12
C ILE A 7 -45.25 -11.32 -56.33
N MET A 8 -45.40 -10.24 -55.54
CA MET A 8 -44.85 -8.88 -55.76
C MET A 8 -45.83 -8.04 -56.57
N ARG A 9 -46.67 -7.29 -55.84
CA ARG A 9 -47.50 -6.22 -56.41
C ARG A 9 -46.66 -4.95 -56.53
N ARG A 10 -46.65 -4.41 -57.73
CA ARG A 10 -46.16 -3.08 -58.12
C ARG A 10 -47.36 -2.12 -58.17
N ASN A 11 -47.07 -0.83 -57.97
CA ASN A 11 -47.92 0.37 -58.14
C ASN A 11 -48.52 0.88 -56.81
N LEU A 12 -47.93 1.90 -56.18
CA LEU A 12 -47.91 3.33 -56.54
C LEU A 12 -49.30 3.97 -56.34
N GLY A 13 -49.46 4.64 -55.20
CA GLY A 13 -50.64 5.43 -54.85
C GLY A 13 -50.30 6.39 -53.70
N LEU A 14 -50.20 7.68 -54.04
CA LEU A 14 -49.99 8.84 -53.18
C LEU A 14 -50.95 8.87 -51.98
N GLY A 15 -50.45 9.31 -50.83
CA GLY A 15 -51.24 9.65 -49.66
C GLY A 15 -50.35 10.11 -48.50
N GLY A 16 -49.69 11.26 -48.66
CA GLY A 16 -48.82 11.84 -47.65
C GLY A 16 -49.61 12.44 -46.49
N LEU A 17 -49.30 11.99 -45.27
CA LEU A 17 -49.52 12.75 -44.04
C LEU A 17 -48.22 12.66 -43.23
N LEU A 18 -47.33 13.61 -43.48
CA LEU A 18 -46.09 13.81 -42.73
C LEU A 18 -46.48 14.51 -41.42
N LEU A 19 -46.64 13.73 -40.35
CA LEU A 19 -46.71 14.25 -38.99
C LEU A 19 -45.30 14.73 -38.63
N ALA A 20 -45.01 16.00 -38.93
CA ALA A 20 -43.77 16.65 -38.51
C ALA A 20 -43.76 16.72 -36.98
N GLY A 21 -43.00 15.82 -36.36
CA GLY A 21 -42.62 15.94 -34.96
C GLY A 21 -41.84 17.23 -34.79
N LEU A 22 -42.50 18.24 -34.21
CA LEU A 22 -41.88 19.47 -33.76
C LEU A 22 -41.00 19.14 -32.55
N VAL A 23 -39.80 18.61 -32.81
CA VAL A 23 -38.72 18.57 -31.82
C VAL A 23 -38.37 20.03 -31.57
N LEU A 24 -38.86 20.56 -30.45
CA LEU A 24 -38.37 21.81 -29.87
C LEU A 24 -36.89 21.61 -29.56
N LEU A 25 -36.03 21.93 -30.52
CA LEU A 25 -34.60 22.14 -30.31
C LEU A 25 -34.46 23.39 -29.43
N GLY A 26 -34.67 23.24 -28.13
CA GLY A 26 -34.16 24.18 -27.14
C GLY A 26 -32.65 24.17 -27.25
N GLY A 27 -32.09 25.11 -28.00
CA GLY A 27 -30.65 25.22 -28.18
C GLY A 27 -29.99 25.42 -26.82
N CYS A 28 -29.17 24.45 -26.42
CA CYS A 28 -28.29 24.63 -25.27
C CYS A 28 -27.34 25.79 -25.57
N ASN A 29 -27.49 26.89 -24.85
CA ASN A 29 -26.75 28.13 -25.08
C ASN A 29 -25.40 28.14 -24.34
N MET A 30 -25.18 27.22 -23.41
CA MET A 30 -23.99 27.13 -22.59
C MET A 30 -23.58 25.66 -22.34
N SER A 31 -22.28 25.38 -22.24
CA SER A 31 -21.69 24.07 -22.00
C SER A 31 -20.62 24.21 -20.93
N LEU A 32 -20.64 23.31 -19.94
CA LEU A 32 -19.73 23.32 -18.80
C LEU A 32 -18.75 22.15 -18.93
N VAL A 33 -17.46 22.43 -18.93
CA VAL A 33 -16.41 21.40 -19.02
C VAL A 33 -15.56 21.43 -17.77
N ASN A 34 -15.56 20.32 -17.03
CA ASN A 34 -14.66 20.14 -15.89
C ASN A 34 -13.25 19.82 -16.39
N LEU A 35 -12.28 20.64 -16.01
CA LEU A 35 -10.87 20.45 -16.34
C LEU A 35 -10.04 19.96 -15.14
N THR A 36 -10.68 19.75 -13.98
CA THR A 36 -10.02 19.21 -12.80
C THR A 36 -9.77 17.70 -12.95
N PRO A 37 -8.52 17.23 -12.75
CA PRO A 37 -8.22 15.80 -12.66
C PRO A 37 -9.04 15.10 -11.56
N GLU A 38 -9.45 13.86 -11.80
CA GLU A 38 -10.16 13.08 -10.77
C GLU A 38 -9.24 12.72 -9.59
N THR A 39 -7.93 12.60 -9.81
CA THR A 39 -6.96 12.22 -8.79
C THR A 39 -5.85 13.25 -8.65
N HIS A 40 -5.56 13.66 -7.42
CA HIS A 40 -4.50 14.59 -7.09
C HIS A 40 -3.50 13.98 -6.11
N PRO A 41 -2.20 14.23 -6.26
CA PRO A 41 -1.25 13.91 -5.21
C PRO A 41 -1.54 14.78 -3.98
N ALA A 42 -1.45 14.18 -2.79
CA ALA A 42 -1.54 14.95 -1.56
C ALA A 42 -0.45 16.01 -1.50
N ASN A 43 -0.84 17.21 -1.04
CA ASN A 43 0.06 18.34 -0.87
C ASN A 43 0.00 18.89 0.57
N PRO A 44 1.05 19.59 1.05
CA PRO A 44 1.09 20.09 2.43
C PRO A 44 0.03 21.13 2.78
N SER A 45 -0.46 21.91 1.80
CA SER A 45 -1.47 22.95 2.04
C SER A 45 -2.89 22.38 2.16
N ASN A 46 -3.09 21.15 1.69
CA ASN A 46 -4.38 20.48 1.50
C ASN A 46 -5.38 21.30 0.67
N VAL A 47 -4.87 22.06 -0.30
CA VAL A 47 -5.65 22.91 -1.22
C VAL A 47 -5.56 22.33 -2.63
N TYR A 48 -6.69 22.19 -3.30
CA TYR A 48 -6.81 21.65 -4.65
C TYR A 48 -7.66 22.60 -5.51
N THR A 49 -7.11 23.01 -6.65
CA THR A 49 -7.78 23.93 -7.56
C THR A 49 -8.78 23.18 -8.43
N LEU A 50 -10.05 23.58 -8.33
CA LEU A 50 -11.13 23.15 -9.20
C LEU A 50 -11.22 24.12 -10.38
N THR A 51 -11.28 23.58 -11.60
CA THR A 51 -11.16 24.34 -12.85
C THR A 51 -12.33 24.01 -13.76
N LEU A 52 -13.05 25.05 -14.14
CA LEU A 52 -14.21 24.98 -15.02
C LEU A 52 -13.96 25.82 -16.26
N GLU A 53 -14.26 25.26 -17.42
CA GLU A 53 -14.39 26.00 -18.68
C GLU A 53 -15.87 26.20 -19.01
N VAL A 54 -16.27 27.45 -19.28
CA VAL A 54 -17.63 27.83 -19.63
C VAL A 54 -17.71 28.21 -21.10
N ASN A 55 -18.29 27.34 -21.92
CA ASN A 55 -18.44 27.59 -23.35
C ASN A 55 -19.86 28.08 -23.67
N HIS A 56 -20.01 29.18 -24.40
CA HIS A 56 -21.33 29.76 -24.73
C HIS A 56 -21.48 30.14 -26.20
N ARG A 57 -22.72 30.15 -26.69
CA ARG A 57 -23.04 30.63 -28.04
C ARG A 57 -22.95 32.16 -28.11
N SER A 58 -22.29 32.67 -29.15
CA SER A 58 -22.16 34.11 -29.39
C SER A 58 -23.51 34.76 -29.69
N GLY A 59 -23.75 35.93 -29.09
CA GLY A 59 -24.89 36.82 -29.40
C GLY A 59 -26.14 36.67 -28.53
N ALA A 60 -26.35 35.54 -27.86
CA ALA A 60 -27.52 35.34 -26.99
C ALA A 60 -27.23 35.54 -25.50
N VAL A 61 -25.99 35.31 -25.05
CA VAL A 61 -25.58 35.37 -23.64
C VAL A 61 -24.92 36.72 -23.34
N ASP A 62 -25.36 37.36 -22.25
CA ASP A 62 -24.67 38.51 -21.67
C ASP A 62 -23.43 38.04 -20.91
N ARG A 63 -22.24 38.32 -21.45
CA ARG A 63 -20.97 37.80 -20.93
C ARG A 63 -20.65 38.28 -19.51
N GLU A 64 -21.05 39.50 -19.18
CA GLU A 64 -20.78 40.09 -17.85
C GLU A 64 -21.67 39.48 -16.77
N SER A 65 -22.77 38.82 -17.16
CA SER A 65 -23.68 38.15 -16.23
C SER A 65 -23.24 36.74 -15.82
N ILE A 66 -22.20 36.18 -16.46
CA ILE A 66 -21.72 34.82 -16.20
C ILE A 66 -21.13 34.77 -14.79
N SER A 67 -21.81 34.02 -13.92
CA SER A 67 -21.44 33.85 -12.51
C SER A 67 -21.31 32.36 -12.17
N PRO A 68 -20.11 31.79 -12.33
CA PRO A 68 -19.86 30.39 -12.04
C PRO A 68 -19.66 30.15 -10.55
N GLN A 69 -20.19 29.02 -10.09
CA GLN A 69 -20.12 28.55 -8.71
C GLN A 69 -19.81 27.06 -8.70
N VAL A 70 -19.08 26.62 -7.69
CA VAL A 70 -18.92 25.21 -7.37
C VAL A 70 -19.73 24.87 -6.14
N VAL A 71 -20.41 23.73 -6.17
CA VAL A 71 -21.20 23.21 -5.06
C VAL A 71 -20.51 22.00 -4.47
N ILE A 72 -20.14 22.09 -3.19
CA ILE A 72 -19.43 21.04 -2.45
C ILE A 72 -20.17 20.83 -1.13
N ASP A 73 -20.55 19.59 -0.82
CA ASP A 73 -21.36 19.23 0.36
C ASP A 73 -22.63 20.09 0.55
N GLY A 74 -23.24 20.52 -0.56
CA GLY A 74 -24.44 21.37 -0.57
C GLY A 74 -24.19 22.86 -0.34
N GLN A 75 -22.93 23.28 -0.14
CA GLN A 75 -22.54 24.69 -0.03
C GLN A 75 -22.06 25.23 -1.37
N MET A 76 -22.48 26.44 -1.72
CA MET A 76 -22.13 27.12 -2.98
C MET A 76 -20.95 28.07 -2.74
N PHE A 77 -19.93 27.97 -3.57
CA PHE A 77 -18.75 28.83 -3.54
C PHE A 77 -18.55 29.52 -4.89
N PRO A 78 -18.35 30.85 -4.93
CA PRO A 78 -18.09 31.55 -6.18
C PRO A 78 -16.71 31.19 -6.72
N MET A 79 -16.62 31.00 -8.04
CA MET A 79 -15.35 30.80 -8.72
C MET A 79 -14.80 32.14 -9.22
N SER A 80 -13.48 32.23 -9.36
CA SER A 80 -12.80 33.41 -9.88
C SER A 80 -12.29 33.16 -11.30
N PRO A 81 -12.24 34.16 -12.20
CA PRO A 81 -11.61 33.99 -13.51
C PRO A 81 -10.15 33.54 -13.36
N ALA A 82 -9.72 32.58 -14.17
CA ALA A 82 -8.34 32.11 -14.20
C ALA A 82 -7.39 33.22 -14.69
N ALA A 83 -6.14 33.20 -14.24
CA ALA A 83 -5.13 34.19 -14.65
C ALA A 83 -4.74 34.08 -16.14
N VAL A 84 -4.91 32.90 -16.73
CA VAL A 84 -4.56 32.60 -18.12
C VAL A 84 -5.69 31.79 -18.76
N GLY A 85 -6.10 32.21 -19.95
CA GLY A 85 -7.16 31.57 -20.75
C GLY A 85 -8.51 32.25 -20.60
N GLU A 86 -9.27 32.32 -21.69
CA GLU A 86 -10.62 32.89 -21.70
C GLU A 86 -11.63 31.85 -21.22
N ASN A 87 -12.69 32.32 -20.55
CA ASN A 87 -13.79 31.48 -20.04
C ASN A 87 -13.39 30.39 -19.03
N LEU A 88 -12.19 30.48 -18.48
CA LEU A 88 -11.71 29.59 -17.42
C LEU A 88 -11.97 30.22 -16.07
N PHE A 89 -12.43 29.40 -15.14
CA PHE A 89 -12.74 29.78 -13.77
C PHE A 89 -12.12 28.77 -12.81
N GLU A 90 -11.58 29.28 -11.71
CA GLU A 90 -10.87 28.51 -10.70
C GLU A 90 -11.45 28.74 -9.31
N PHE A 91 -11.40 27.68 -8.49
CA PHE A 91 -11.69 27.74 -7.07
C PHE A 91 -10.74 26.84 -6.29
N ASP A 92 -10.03 27.43 -5.33
CA ASP A 92 -9.13 26.70 -4.44
C ASP A 92 -9.91 26.06 -3.29
N TYR A 93 -10.15 24.75 -3.42
CA TYR A 93 -10.84 23.96 -2.41
C TYR A 93 -9.87 23.42 -1.36
N ARG A 94 -10.05 23.83 -0.10
CA ARG A 94 -9.36 23.25 1.04
C ARG A 94 -10.08 21.98 1.49
N LEU A 95 -9.48 20.82 1.24
CA LEU A 95 -10.03 19.55 1.68
C LEU A 95 -10.00 19.47 3.22
N PRO A 96 -11.09 19.11 3.90
CA PRO A 96 -11.10 18.95 5.35
C PRO A 96 -10.10 17.88 5.84
N PRO A 97 -9.46 18.05 7.00
CA PRO A 97 -8.60 17.04 7.59
C PRO A 97 -9.31 15.70 7.74
N GLY A 98 -8.62 14.59 7.43
CA GLY A 98 -9.16 13.23 7.52
C GLY A 98 -10.05 12.82 6.34
N ARG A 99 -10.30 13.69 5.37
CA ARG A 99 -11.00 13.38 4.12
C ARG A 99 -9.99 13.18 2.99
N ASP A 100 -10.22 12.17 2.16
CA ASP A 100 -9.39 11.82 1.00
C ASP A 100 -10.13 12.02 -0.34
N ARG A 101 -11.41 12.39 -0.29
CA ARG A 101 -12.29 12.49 -1.46
C ARG A 101 -13.31 13.60 -1.30
N ALA A 102 -13.70 14.27 -2.37
CA ALA A 102 -14.82 15.21 -2.38
C ALA A 102 -15.66 15.01 -3.64
N ALA A 103 -16.98 15.17 -3.49
CA ALA A 103 -17.90 15.20 -4.61
C ALA A 103 -18.36 16.65 -4.82
N TYR A 104 -18.45 17.08 -6.07
CA TYR A 104 -18.84 18.45 -6.42
C TYR A 104 -19.53 18.52 -7.77
N TYR A 105 -20.24 19.61 -8.04
CA TYR A 105 -20.72 19.96 -9.37
C TYR A 105 -20.67 21.48 -9.55
N TYR A 106 -20.71 21.93 -10.79
CA TYR A 106 -20.72 23.35 -11.13
C TYR A 106 -22.15 23.84 -11.41
N LEU A 107 -22.43 25.07 -10.98
CA LEU A 107 -23.65 25.81 -11.28
C LEU A 107 -23.25 27.15 -11.86
N VAL A 108 -23.74 27.49 -13.05
CA VAL A 108 -23.46 28.78 -13.68
C VAL A 108 -24.76 29.54 -13.90
N ARG A 109 -24.86 30.72 -13.27
CA ARG A 109 -25.93 31.70 -13.49
C ARG A 109 -25.53 32.63 -14.61
N TYR A 110 -26.46 32.95 -15.49
CA TYR A 110 -26.23 33.86 -16.61
C TYR A 110 -27.55 34.43 -17.13
N ASP A 111 -27.44 35.53 -17.85
CA ASP A 111 -28.56 36.17 -18.52
C ASP A 111 -28.48 35.96 -20.03
N ILE A 112 -29.62 35.67 -20.65
CA ILE A 112 -29.79 35.71 -22.09
C ILE A 112 -30.57 36.96 -22.50
N VAL A 113 -30.17 37.59 -23.60
CA VAL A 113 -30.89 38.71 -24.21
C VAL A 113 -31.67 38.19 -25.41
N SER A 114 -33.00 38.19 -25.30
CA SER A 114 -33.92 37.82 -26.39
C SER A 114 -34.97 38.92 -26.52
N ASP A 115 -35.22 39.40 -27.73
CA ASP A 115 -36.22 40.46 -28.02
C ASP A 115 -36.07 41.72 -27.15
N GLY A 116 -34.84 42.12 -26.83
CA GLY A 116 -34.52 43.28 -25.98
C GLY A 116 -34.82 43.07 -24.48
N ARG A 117 -35.19 41.86 -24.06
CA ARG A 117 -35.42 41.50 -22.66
C ARG A 117 -34.35 40.53 -22.15
N ARG A 118 -33.97 40.74 -20.90
CA ARG A 118 -33.01 39.93 -20.17
C ARG A 118 -33.74 38.82 -19.42
N HIS A 119 -33.32 37.57 -19.61
CA HIS A 119 -33.86 36.41 -18.92
C HIS A 119 -32.76 35.65 -18.20
N GLN A 120 -32.90 35.47 -16.89
CA GLN A 120 -31.96 34.68 -16.11
C GLN A 120 -32.11 33.19 -16.42
N ARG A 121 -30.98 32.49 -16.47
CA ARG A 121 -30.83 31.06 -16.70
C ARG A 121 -29.77 30.49 -15.76
N GLU A 122 -29.86 29.18 -15.55
CA GLU A 122 -28.91 28.39 -14.79
C GLU A 122 -28.56 27.15 -15.61
N GLU A 123 -27.28 26.76 -15.58
CA GLU A 123 -26.77 25.52 -16.18
C GLU A 123 -25.98 24.75 -15.13
N HIS A 124 -26.09 23.41 -15.14
CA HIS A 124 -25.46 22.53 -14.16
C HIS A 124 -24.56 21.51 -14.84
N SER A 125 -23.41 21.21 -14.24
CA SER A 125 -22.61 20.06 -14.66
C SER A 125 -23.14 18.75 -14.06
N ALA A 126 -22.59 17.63 -14.53
CA ALA A 126 -22.68 16.37 -13.79
C ALA A 126 -21.93 16.47 -12.44
N ILE A 127 -22.18 15.51 -11.56
CA ILE A 127 -21.38 15.35 -10.33
C ILE A 127 -20.01 14.77 -10.70
N HIS A 128 -18.96 15.40 -10.20
CA HIS A 128 -17.57 15.00 -10.34
C HIS A 128 -17.00 14.60 -8.98
N ASN A 129 -15.92 13.82 -9.02
CA ASN A 129 -15.19 13.40 -7.83
C ASN A 129 -13.74 13.89 -7.92
N LEU A 130 -13.23 14.33 -6.78
CA LEU A 130 -11.82 14.56 -6.55
C LEU A 130 -11.35 13.56 -5.50
N ALA A 131 -10.28 12.85 -5.76
CA ALA A 131 -9.63 11.93 -4.83
C ALA A 131 -8.17 12.33 -4.64
N VAL A 132 -7.71 12.29 -3.39
CA VAL A 132 -6.33 12.58 -3.03
C VAL A 132 -5.59 11.27 -2.82
N VAL A 133 -4.60 11.01 -3.68
CA VAL A 133 -3.76 9.84 -3.61
C VAL A 133 -2.46 10.15 -2.87
N ASN A 134 -2.10 9.28 -1.92
CA ASN A 134 -1.04 9.54 -0.95
C ASN A 134 0.26 8.73 -1.16
N ARG A 135 0.39 7.88 -2.19
CA ARG A 135 1.40 6.80 -2.19
C ARG A 135 2.38 6.80 -3.36
N TYR A 136 3.39 7.69 -3.34
CA TYR A 136 4.51 7.59 -4.29
C TYR A 136 5.82 8.11 -3.66
N ALA A 137 6.61 7.15 -3.18
CA ALA A 137 8.05 7.15 -2.88
C ALA A 137 8.24 6.20 -1.68
N LEU A 138 8.64 4.96 -1.94
CA LEU A 138 9.05 4.03 -0.89
C LEU A 138 10.56 3.89 -0.96
N SER A 139 11.24 4.22 0.13
CA SER A 139 12.68 4.03 0.23
C SER A 139 13.01 3.37 1.55
N LEU A 140 13.78 2.30 1.48
CA LEU A 140 14.46 1.75 2.64
C LEU A 140 15.57 2.72 3.05
N GLU A 141 15.74 2.91 4.37
CA GLU A 141 16.86 3.68 4.90
C GLU A 141 18.20 2.93 4.69
N VAL A 142 18.16 1.60 4.66
CA VAL A 142 19.32 0.73 4.44
C VAL A 142 19.00 -0.37 3.43
N ASP A 143 20.01 -0.83 2.69
CA ASP A 143 19.93 -1.93 1.73
C ASP A 143 20.54 -3.25 2.25
N ARG A 144 21.07 -3.24 3.48
CA ARG A 144 21.62 -4.40 4.16
C ARG A 144 21.53 -4.30 5.68
N ALA A 145 21.26 -5.41 6.35
CA ALA A 145 21.34 -5.53 7.80
C ALA A 145 21.26 -7.00 8.27
N PRO A 146 21.67 -7.32 9.51
CA PRO A 146 21.44 -8.64 10.11
C PRO A 146 19.96 -8.94 10.35
N ALA A 147 19.59 -10.22 10.44
CA ALA A 147 18.27 -10.64 10.90
C ALA A 147 17.94 -10.07 12.29
N GLY A 148 16.66 -9.74 12.52
CA GLY A 148 16.17 -9.08 13.73
C GLY A 148 16.45 -7.56 13.79
N SER A 149 17.23 -7.00 12.88
CA SER A 149 17.48 -5.55 12.86
C SER A 149 16.22 -4.78 12.51
N ARG A 150 16.06 -3.62 13.15
CA ARG A 150 15.01 -2.65 12.84
C ARG A 150 15.40 -1.83 11.61
N VAL A 151 14.55 -1.79 10.60
CA VAL A 151 14.74 -1.05 9.35
C VAL A 151 13.60 -0.06 9.17
N ALA A 152 13.92 1.19 8.82
CA ALA A 152 12.93 2.18 8.47
C ALA A 152 12.56 2.11 6.98
N LEU A 153 11.27 2.27 6.72
CA LEU A 153 10.69 2.43 5.40
C LEU A 153 10.02 3.81 5.35
N VAL A 154 10.63 4.71 4.58
CA VAL A 154 10.16 6.09 4.42
C VAL A 154 9.25 6.17 3.21
N GLY A 155 8.17 6.92 3.35
CA GLY A 155 7.27 7.19 2.25
C GLY A 155 6.13 8.13 2.63
N ARG A 156 4.97 7.94 2.02
CA ARG A 156 3.75 8.71 2.32
C ARG A 156 2.53 7.81 2.19
N GLY A 157 1.47 8.15 2.92
CA GLY A 157 0.22 7.41 2.89
C GLY A 157 0.26 6.09 3.62
N PHE A 158 1.11 5.96 4.63
CA PHE A 158 1.11 4.78 5.50
C PHE A 158 -0.09 4.81 6.45
N SER A 159 -0.52 3.61 6.82
CA SER A 159 -1.60 3.38 7.77
C SER A 159 -1.24 2.22 8.71
N ARG A 160 -1.97 2.08 9.82
CA ARG A 160 -1.76 0.97 10.76
C ARG A 160 -2.10 -0.40 10.17
N SER A 161 -2.84 -0.46 9.07
CA SER A 161 -3.17 -1.70 8.35
C SER A 161 -2.09 -2.13 7.36
N ASP A 162 -1.06 -1.31 7.14
CA ASP A 162 0.01 -1.67 6.22
C ASP A 162 0.96 -2.69 6.83
N GLN A 163 1.38 -3.67 6.03
CA GLN A 163 2.31 -4.71 6.44
C GLN A 163 3.46 -4.84 5.43
N VAL A 164 4.68 -4.86 5.95
CA VAL A 164 5.90 -5.11 5.18
C VAL A 164 6.12 -6.61 5.04
N PHE A 165 6.56 -7.03 3.85
CA PHE A 165 6.96 -8.38 3.55
C PHE A 165 8.39 -8.38 3.01
N VAL A 166 9.23 -9.30 3.50
CA VAL A 166 10.61 -9.49 3.06
C VAL A 166 10.74 -10.88 2.47
N GLY A 167 11.07 -10.98 1.18
CA GLY A 167 11.17 -12.28 0.51
C GLY A 167 9.85 -13.06 0.44
N GLY A 168 8.71 -12.39 0.66
CA GLY A 168 7.39 -13.02 0.74
C GLY A 168 6.94 -13.38 2.15
N GLU A 169 7.83 -13.35 3.15
CA GLU A 169 7.48 -13.55 4.56
C GLU A 169 7.03 -12.23 5.21
N PRO A 170 5.96 -12.24 6.02
CA PRO A 170 5.52 -11.04 6.74
C PRO A 170 6.57 -10.63 7.78
N ALA A 171 6.95 -9.36 7.76
CA ALA A 171 7.79 -8.76 8.78
C ALA A 171 6.90 -8.11 9.85
N GLU A 172 7.37 -8.12 11.11
CA GLU A 172 6.74 -7.31 12.14
C GLU A 172 6.88 -5.84 11.75
N THR A 173 5.74 -5.19 11.52
CA THR A 173 5.65 -3.83 11.00
C THR A 173 5.11 -2.91 12.07
N VAL A 174 5.80 -1.80 12.31
CA VAL A 174 5.47 -0.76 13.28
C VAL A 174 5.07 0.49 12.52
N PHE A 175 3.82 0.91 12.70
CA PHE A 175 3.36 2.21 12.21
C PHE A 175 3.87 3.33 13.12
N GLU A 176 4.75 4.18 12.58
CA GLU A 176 5.24 5.36 13.30
C GLU A 176 4.43 6.60 12.94
N SER A 177 4.24 6.86 11.64
CA SER A 177 3.49 8.00 11.13
C SER A 177 2.96 7.75 9.72
N PRO A 178 2.11 8.64 9.15
CA PRO A 178 1.70 8.54 7.75
C PRO A 178 2.86 8.61 6.73
N THR A 179 4.09 8.91 7.17
CA THR A 179 5.29 9.01 6.32
C THR A 179 6.44 8.09 6.73
N SER A 180 6.30 7.35 7.83
CA SER A 180 7.32 6.41 8.31
C SER A 180 6.68 5.11 8.82
N LEU A 181 7.17 3.99 8.31
CA LEU A 181 7.02 2.68 8.92
C LEU A 181 8.40 2.22 9.38
N ALA A 182 8.42 1.38 10.40
CA ALA A 182 9.56 0.54 10.69
C ALA A 182 9.16 -0.92 10.60
N PHE A 183 10.12 -1.80 10.36
CA PHE A 183 9.91 -3.23 10.43
C PHE A 183 11.15 -3.94 10.94
N PHE A 184 10.97 -5.14 11.49
CA PHE A 184 12.08 -6.00 11.91
C PHE A 184 12.37 -7.02 10.82
N LEU A 185 13.65 -7.19 10.46
CA LEU A 185 14.04 -8.19 9.48
C LEU A 185 13.72 -9.60 10.00
N PRO A 186 12.93 -10.41 9.28
CA PRO A 186 12.63 -11.77 9.69
C PRO A 186 13.89 -12.65 9.65
N ALA A 187 13.85 -13.78 10.37
CA ALA A 187 14.92 -14.77 10.41
C ALA A 187 14.94 -15.62 9.12
N LEU A 188 15.19 -14.97 7.98
CA LEU A 188 15.40 -15.65 6.70
C LEU A 188 16.88 -16.07 6.54
N PRO A 189 17.19 -17.02 5.63
CA PRO A 189 18.56 -17.40 5.34
C PRO A 189 19.44 -16.19 4.99
N ALA A 190 20.57 -16.06 5.68
CA ALA A 190 21.50 -14.95 5.49
C ALA A 190 22.35 -15.11 4.22
N GLY A 191 23.12 -14.07 3.89
CA GLY A 191 23.99 -14.03 2.70
C GLY A 191 23.23 -13.77 1.40
N ARG A 192 21.91 -13.52 1.49
CA ARG A 192 20.98 -13.40 0.36
C ARG A 192 20.30 -12.03 0.35
N THR A 193 19.88 -11.61 -0.84
CA THR A 193 19.11 -10.39 -1.06
C THR A 193 17.64 -10.75 -1.27
N TYR A 194 16.76 -10.08 -0.54
CA TYR A 194 15.31 -10.29 -0.57
C TYR A 194 14.60 -9.03 -1.06
N GLN A 195 13.53 -9.22 -1.84
CA GLN A 195 12.62 -8.12 -2.19
C GLN A 195 11.83 -7.68 -0.96
N VAL A 196 11.67 -6.36 -0.81
CA VAL A 196 10.83 -5.77 0.23
C VAL A 196 9.58 -5.20 -0.43
N THR A 197 8.41 -5.65 0.02
CA THR A 197 7.14 -5.17 -0.50
C THR A 197 6.26 -4.68 0.64
N LEU A 198 5.48 -3.64 0.37
CA LEU A 198 4.47 -3.13 1.28
C LEU A 198 3.10 -3.54 0.76
N ARG A 199 2.31 -4.23 1.58
CA ARG A 199 0.91 -4.54 1.27
C ARG A 199 0.01 -3.68 2.12
N GLY A 200 -0.79 -2.83 1.47
CA GLY A 200 -1.90 -2.10 2.10
C GLY A 200 -3.23 -2.64 1.62
N ALA A 201 -4.34 -2.01 2.05
CA ALA A 201 -5.70 -2.50 1.78
C ALA A 201 -6.03 -2.72 0.29
N GLU A 202 -5.54 -1.84 -0.58
CA GLU A 202 -5.93 -1.79 -2.01
C GLU A 202 -4.74 -2.00 -2.95
N SER A 203 -3.51 -2.10 -2.43
CA SER A 203 -2.30 -2.12 -3.27
C SER A 203 -1.11 -2.81 -2.62
N THR A 204 -0.33 -3.49 -3.45
CA THR A 204 1.03 -3.93 -3.12
C THR A 204 2.02 -3.03 -3.83
N LEU A 205 2.99 -2.51 -3.08
CA LEU A 205 4.02 -1.60 -3.57
C LEU A 205 5.40 -2.25 -3.38
N ASN A 206 6.30 -2.05 -4.35
CA ASN A 206 7.69 -2.46 -4.21
C ASN A 206 8.46 -1.36 -3.45
N ALA A 207 9.14 -1.75 -2.37
CA ALA A 207 9.93 -0.87 -1.50
C ALA A 207 11.45 -1.01 -1.74
N GLY A 208 11.86 -1.88 -2.67
CA GLY A 208 13.26 -2.16 -2.98
C GLY A 208 13.69 -3.55 -2.55
N SER A 209 14.96 -3.70 -2.20
CA SER A 209 15.53 -4.98 -1.77
C SER A 209 16.53 -4.78 -0.64
N ILE A 210 16.62 -5.77 0.24
CA ILE A 210 17.54 -5.76 1.37
C ILE A 210 18.34 -7.05 1.43
N ARG A 211 19.65 -6.95 1.66
CA ARG A 211 20.53 -8.08 1.92
C ARG A 211 20.55 -8.40 3.41
N ILE A 212 20.29 -9.66 3.76
CA ILE A 212 20.46 -10.12 5.15
C ILE A 212 21.90 -10.56 5.35
N ASP A 213 22.60 -9.89 6.26
CA ASP A 213 24.00 -10.18 6.57
C ASP A 213 24.16 -11.54 7.27
N GLU A 214 25.24 -12.25 6.96
CA GLU A 214 25.63 -13.49 7.64
C GLU A 214 26.04 -13.20 9.08
N GLY A 215 25.24 -13.72 10.02
CA GLY A 215 25.58 -13.70 11.44
C GLY A 215 26.44 -14.90 11.81
N ARG A 216 27.33 -14.74 12.80
CA ARG A 216 28.00 -15.87 13.45
C ARG A 216 27.39 -16.13 14.82
N LEU A 217 26.64 -17.21 14.92
CA LEU A 217 26.22 -17.79 16.19
C LEU A 217 27.46 -18.32 16.90
N ARG A 218 27.54 -18.15 18.22
CA ARG A 218 28.61 -18.72 19.05
C ARG A 218 28.01 -19.63 20.09
N VAL A 219 28.64 -20.80 20.29
CA VAL A 219 28.27 -21.73 21.36
C VAL A 219 29.47 -21.98 22.25
N VAL A 220 29.29 -21.84 23.57
CA VAL A 220 30.35 -22.08 24.55
C VAL A 220 29.85 -23.08 25.60
N PRO A 221 30.61 -24.15 25.91
CA PRO A 221 31.86 -24.57 25.25
C PRO A 221 31.65 -25.11 23.82
N GLU A 222 32.70 -25.08 23.00
CA GLU A 222 32.72 -25.63 21.62
C GLU A 222 32.89 -27.17 21.58
N SER A 223 33.13 -27.80 22.73
CA SER A 223 33.12 -29.26 22.89
C SER A 223 32.68 -29.66 24.29
N LEU A 224 32.12 -30.86 24.42
CA LEU A 224 31.60 -31.39 25.66
C LEU A 224 32.28 -32.70 26.03
N SER A 225 32.76 -32.77 27.27
CA SER A 225 33.17 -34.01 27.91
C SER A 225 32.53 -34.08 29.28
N LEU A 226 31.65 -35.06 29.48
CA LEU A 226 30.84 -35.24 30.69
C LEU A 226 30.90 -36.69 31.16
N THR A 227 30.53 -36.93 32.41
CA THR A 227 30.17 -38.25 32.91
C THR A 227 28.65 -38.43 32.90
N THR A 228 28.16 -39.67 32.91
CA THR A 228 26.73 -39.96 33.08
C THR A 228 26.15 -39.25 34.31
N GLY A 229 25.02 -38.55 34.12
CA GLY A 229 24.34 -37.73 35.13
C GLY A 229 24.96 -36.34 35.36
N ALA A 230 26.15 -36.05 34.82
CA ALA A 230 26.75 -34.74 34.97
C ALA A 230 26.03 -33.70 34.11
N ARG A 231 25.88 -32.50 34.66
CA ARG A 231 25.26 -31.36 33.99
C ARG A 231 26.29 -30.29 33.66
N ARG A 232 26.11 -29.64 32.51
CA ARG A 232 26.91 -28.48 32.09
C ARG A 232 26.03 -27.47 31.39
N MET A 233 26.42 -26.20 31.43
CA MET A 233 25.71 -25.13 30.70
C MET A 233 26.36 -24.92 29.33
N LEU A 234 25.53 -24.88 28.29
CA LEU A 234 25.85 -24.35 26.97
C LEU A 234 25.30 -22.92 26.87
N VAL A 235 26.12 -22.00 26.37
CA VAL A 235 25.72 -20.61 26.14
C VAL A 235 25.67 -20.38 24.64
N PHE A 236 24.48 -20.09 24.12
CA PHE A 236 24.27 -19.70 22.72
C PHE A 236 24.25 -18.18 22.65
N THR A 237 25.05 -17.57 21.77
CA THR A 237 25.17 -16.10 21.65
C THR A 237 24.99 -15.63 20.21
N LEU A 238 24.08 -14.68 20.02
CA LEU A 238 23.77 -14.02 18.75
C LEU A 238 24.59 -12.73 18.56
N PRO A 239 24.91 -12.37 17.30
CA PRO A 239 25.59 -11.10 16.98
C PRO A 239 24.68 -9.87 17.13
N SER A 240 23.36 -10.05 17.14
CA SER A 240 22.32 -9.04 17.36
C SER A 240 21.26 -9.57 18.33
N GLU A 241 20.36 -8.70 18.79
CA GLU A 241 19.20 -9.11 19.59
C GLU A 241 18.27 -10.02 18.78
N ALA A 242 17.72 -11.04 19.44
CA ALA A 242 16.74 -11.92 18.81
C ALA A 242 15.49 -11.13 18.42
N PRO A 243 14.87 -11.46 17.27
CA PRO A 243 13.66 -10.78 16.81
C PRO A 243 12.51 -10.91 17.80
N PRO A 244 11.46 -10.09 17.67
CA PRO A 244 10.20 -10.33 18.36
C PRO A 244 9.70 -11.76 18.15
N GLY A 245 9.17 -12.39 19.20
CA GLY A 245 8.83 -13.83 19.22
C GLY A 245 10.01 -14.75 19.59
N GLY A 246 11.23 -14.22 19.65
CA GLY A 246 12.44 -14.99 19.97
C GLY A 246 13.01 -15.72 18.75
N LEU A 247 14.11 -16.45 18.97
CA LEU A 247 14.75 -17.25 17.93
C LEU A 247 14.89 -18.70 18.41
N LEU A 248 14.19 -19.62 17.76
CA LEU A 248 14.41 -21.05 17.91
C LEU A 248 15.74 -21.43 17.26
N ILE A 249 16.57 -22.17 17.99
CA ILE A 249 17.82 -22.75 17.50
C ILE A 249 17.62 -24.28 17.49
N PRO A 250 17.25 -24.87 16.35
CA PRO A 250 17.27 -26.31 16.18
C PRO A 250 18.62 -26.91 16.56
N VAL A 251 18.60 -27.91 17.44
CA VAL A 251 19.77 -28.72 17.79
C VAL A 251 19.41 -30.18 17.60
N THR A 252 20.20 -30.91 16.82
CA THR A 252 20.06 -32.35 16.62
C THR A 252 21.34 -33.08 17.04
N THR A 253 21.29 -34.40 17.20
CA THR A 253 22.46 -35.20 17.59
C THR A 253 22.43 -36.58 16.93
N ASP A 254 23.61 -37.13 16.67
CA ASP A 254 23.82 -38.51 16.22
C ASP A 254 23.94 -39.51 17.38
N VAL A 255 23.93 -39.04 18.64
CA VAL A 255 24.02 -39.85 19.87
C VAL A 255 22.86 -39.56 20.84
N PRO A 256 21.59 -39.80 20.44
CA PRO A 256 20.42 -39.40 21.20
C PRO A 256 20.35 -39.98 22.61
N ASP A 257 20.84 -41.21 22.82
CA ASP A 257 20.86 -41.85 24.15
C ASP A 257 21.90 -41.23 25.10
N SER A 258 22.84 -40.44 24.57
CA SER A 258 23.95 -39.84 25.33
C SER A 258 23.65 -38.40 25.77
N VAL A 259 22.69 -37.71 25.14
CA VAL A 259 22.48 -36.27 25.36
C VAL A 259 21.05 -36.01 25.79
N ILE A 260 20.90 -35.37 26.94
CA ILE A 260 19.62 -34.88 27.44
C ILE A 260 19.70 -33.35 27.48
N MET A 261 18.93 -32.67 26.63
CA MET A 261 18.88 -31.21 26.57
C MET A 261 17.47 -30.73 26.22
N PRO A 262 17.03 -29.58 26.76
CA PRO A 262 15.78 -28.95 26.36
C PRO A 262 15.95 -28.23 25.00
N GLU A 263 14.82 -27.77 24.44
CA GLU A 263 14.82 -26.89 23.27
C GLU A 263 15.56 -25.58 23.54
N VAL A 264 16.19 -25.05 22.50
CA VAL A 264 16.99 -23.81 22.59
C VAL A 264 16.21 -22.67 21.96
N ILE A 265 15.77 -21.73 22.78
CA ILE A 265 15.07 -20.52 22.33
C ILE A 265 15.77 -19.31 22.94
N VAL A 266 16.30 -18.41 22.10
CA VAL A 266 16.78 -17.10 22.54
C VAL A 266 15.57 -16.18 22.67
N PRO A 267 15.25 -15.66 23.87
CA PRO A 267 14.09 -14.79 24.04
C PRO A 267 14.18 -13.51 23.23
N ALA A 268 13.04 -12.96 22.82
CA ALA A 268 12.99 -11.67 22.10
C ALA A 268 13.77 -10.57 22.83
N GLY A 269 14.53 -9.77 22.08
CA GLY A 269 15.39 -8.71 22.64
C GLY A 269 16.64 -9.22 23.38
N SER A 270 16.78 -10.52 23.60
CA SER A 270 17.99 -11.11 24.21
C SER A 270 19.02 -11.47 23.15
N ARG A 271 20.29 -11.46 23.54
CA ARG A 271 21.41 -11.87 22.67
C ARG A 271 21.95 -13.25 23.01
N SER A 272 21.52 -13.84 24.12
CA SER A 272 22.01 -15.14 24.55
C SER A 272 20.99 -15.91 25.39
N VAL A 273 21.20 -17.22 25.47
CA VAL A 273 20.46 -18.12 26.35
C VAL A 273 21.41 -19.19 26.91
N ASN A 274 21.19 -19.58 28.17
CA ASN A 274 21.93 -20.63 28.84
C ASN A 274 21.08 -21.90 28.89
N ILE A 275 21.60 -22.99 28.34
CA ILE A 275 20.90 -24.27 28.22
C ILE A 275 21.65 -25.33 29.03
N PRO A 276 21.01 -25.97 30.02
CA PRO A 276 21.59 -27.12 30.69
C PRO A 276 21.59 -28.33 29.77
N ILE A 277 22.74 -28.98 29.64
CA ILE A 277 22.91 -30.28 29.00
C ILE A 277 23.33 -31.31 30.05
N GLU A 278 22.70 -32.48 30.04
CA GLU A 278 22.99 -33.60 30.92
C GLU A 278 23.51 -34.79 30.13
N GLY A 279 24.55 -35.44 30.66
CA GLY A 279 25.11 -36.66 30.08
C GLY A 279 24.23 -37.88 30.39
N GLY A 280 23.73 -38.56 29.36
CA GLY A 280 22.99 -39.81 29.46
C GLY A 280 23.91 -41.04 29.44
N SER A 281 23.63 -41.95 28.51
CA SER A 281 24.44 -43.16 28.30
C SER A 281 25.85 -42.81 27.79
N PRO A 282 26.88 -43.60 28.12
CA PRO A 282 28.21 -43.40 27.54
C PRO A 282 28.20 -43.53 26.02
N GLY A 283 28.88 -42.60 25.34
CA GLY A 283 28.88 -42.50 23.88
C GLY A 283 29.71 -41.33 23.39
N SER A 284 30.01 -41.29 22.09
CA SER A 284 30.71 -40.17 21.45
C SER A 284 30.09 -39.86 20.10
N GLY A 285 29.86 -38.57 19.85
CA GLY A 285 29.18 -38.07 18.66
C GLY A 285 29.22 -36.55 18.61
N ASN A 286 28.21 -35.95 18.00
CA ASN A 286 28.12 -34.50 17.78
C ASN A 286 26.72 -33.95 18.08
N LEU A 287 26.67 -32.68 18.43
CA LEU A 287 25.48 -31.84 18.26
C LEU A 287 25.61 -31.03 16.99
N TYR A 288 24.53 -30.96 16.22
CA TYR A 288 24.40 -30.14 15.02
C TYR A 288 23.45 -29.00 15.33
N VAL A 289 23.95 -27.77 15.26
CA VAL A 289 23.21 -26.55 15.58
C VAL A 289 22.94 -25.80 14.28
N GLU A 290 21.67 -25.73 13.89
CA GLU A 290 21.24 -25.05 12.66
C GLU A 290 20.24 -23.96 13.03
N ALA A 291 20.57 -22.69 12.79
CA ALA A 291 19.65 -21.57 13.01
C ALA A 291 19.51 -20.73 11.75
N ALA A 292 18.28 -20.29 11.45
CA ALA A 292 18.03 -19.46 10.28
C ALA A 292 18.83 -18.14 10.38
N GLY A 293 19.60 -17.83 9.34
CA GLY A 293 20.47 -16.66 9.31
C GLY A 293 21.91 -16.90 9.81
N PHE A 294 22.25 -18.13 10.21
CA PHE A 294 23.55 -18.51 10.75
C PHE A 294 24.15 -19.73 10.04
N GLU A 295 25.47 -19.84 10.09
CA GLU A 295 26.18 -21.07 9.68
C GLU A 295 25.93 -22.20 10.68
N GLU A 296 25.95 -23.45 10.20
CA GLU A 296 25.88 -24.65 11.04
C GLU A 296 27.08 -24.72 11.99
N ILE A 297 26.84 -25.11 13.24
CA ILE A 297 27.89 -25.36 14.23
C ILE A 297 27.83 -26.82 14.67
N ILE A 298 28.99 -27.49 14.61
CA ILE A 298 29.15 -28.86 15.06
C ILE A 298 29.90 -28.86 16.40
N ILE A 299 29.29 -29.43 17.43
CA ILE A 299 29.86 -29.50 18.79
C ILE A 299 30.16 -30.97 19.11
N PRO A 300 31.44 -31.38 19.19
CA PRO A 300 31.78 -32.73 19.61
C PRO A 300 31.36 -33.01 21.05
N VAL A 301 30.78 -34.19 21.27
CA VAL A 301 30.32 -34.64 22.59
C VAL A 301 30.90 -36.01 22.91
N THR A 302 31.44 -36.16 24.12
CA THR A 302 31.84 -37.45 24.68
C THR A 302 31.29 -37.61 26.09
N ILE A 303 30.48 -38.64 26.30
CA ILE A 303 29.96 -39.04 27.60
C ILE A 303 30.70 -40.29 28.07
N ARG A 304 31.33 -40.20 29.24
CA ARG A 304 32.00 -41.33 29.90
C ARG A 304 31.11 -41.91 31.00
N ARG A 305 31.33 -43.18 31.32
CA ARG A 305 30.73 -43.77 32.53
C ARG A 305 31.21 -42.97 33.75
N GLY A 306 30.30 -42.61 34.65
CA GLY A 306 30.66 -42.01 35.93
C GLY A 306 31.34 -43.06 36.81
N ASP A 307 32.41 -42.68 37.48
CA ASP A 307 33.04 -43.53 38.50
C ASP A 307 32.08 -43.58 39.69
N SER A 308 31.56 -44.77 39.98
CA SER A 308 30.75 -45.08 41.17
C SER A 308 31.63 -45.19 42.41
#